data_AF-A0AAV8A0Z6-F1
#
_entry.id   AF-A0AAV8A0Z6-F1
#
_cell.length_a   1.000
_cell.length_b   1.000
_cell.length_c   1.000
_cell.angle_alpha   90.00
_cell.angle_beta   90.00
_cell.angle_gamma   90.00
#
_symmetry.space_group_name_H-M   'P 1'
#
loop_
_entity.id
_entity.type
_entity.pdbx_description
1 polymer ?
#
loop_
_entity_poly.entity_id
_entity_poly.type
_entity_poly.pdbx_seq_one_letter_code
_entity_poly.pdbx_strand_id
1 'polypeptide(L)'
;MSSVPNDTRAIKDILSSMDVQDYDPQVVLQLWEFVHNYASEVLDRASSYAKHANRSENINEQDIKLAIKNHVEMNFQKIPPNPFLFKLAQERNSLPLRIPRGKYGIILPEDDNTTIKPNYSIITKPPKKKKKSKKKRINKTQTENQLQQQQQQNTLNNQNEMEIEKEN
;
A
#
# COMPACT_ATOMS: atom_id res chain seq x y z
N MET A 1 30.42 34.60 -23.35
CA MET A 1 28.96 34.70 -23.08
C MET A 1 28.26 33.71 -23.98
N SER A 2 27.84 32.57 -23.44
CA SER A 2 27.16 31.52 -24.20
C SER A 2 25.82 32.04 -24.69
N SER A 3 25.69 32.20 -26.01
CA SER A 3 24.42 32.57 -26.62
C SER A 3 23.37 31.51 -26.27
N VAL A 4 22.32 31.91 -25.57
CA VAL A 4 21.17 31.04 -25.31
C VAL A 4 20.56 30.65 -26.68
N PRO A 5 20.29 29.36 -26.95
CA PRO A 5 19.68 28.92 -28.21
C PRO A 5 18.36 29.63 -28.49
N ASN A 6 18.02 29.80 -29.78
CA ASN A 6 16.81 30.51 -30.19
C ASN A 6 15.54 29.86 -29.63
N ASP A 7 15.46 28.53 -29.60
CA ASP A 7 14.28 27.80 -29.10
C ASP A 7 14.06 28.01 -27.60
N THR A 8 15.15 28.07 -26.83
CA THR A 8 15.11 28.38 -25.39
C THR A 8 14.63 29.82 -25.16
N ARG A 9 14.95 30.76 -26.05
CA ARG A 9 14.43 32.14 -25.98
C ARG A 9 12.91 32.16 -26.19
N ALA A 10 12.40 31.44 -27.19
CA ALA A 10 10.96 31.37 -27.45
C ALA A 10 10.15 30.85 -26.24
N ILE A 11 10.64 29.82 -25.54
CA ILE A 11 9.99 29.30 -24.33
C ILE A 11 10.01 30.33 -23.18
N LYS A 12 11.11 31.07 -23.02
CA LYS A 12 11.19 32.16 -22.02
C LYS A 12 10.23 33.31 -22.34
N ASP A 13 10.08 33.65 -23.62
CA ASP A 13 9.13 34.67 -24.06
C ASP A 13 7.69 34.22 -23.76
N ILE A 14 7.36 32.93 -23.96
CA ILE A 14 6.07 32.35 -23.59
C ILE A 14 5.83 32.42 -22.08
N LEU A 15 6.81 32.02 -21.26
CA LEU A 15 6.70 32.11 -19.79
C LEU A 15 6.48 33.55 -19.31
N SER A 16 7.20 34.50 -19.93
CA SER A 16 7.06 35.92 -19.65
C SER A 16 5.67 36.44 -20.03
N SER A 17 5.08 35.94 -21.13
CA SER A 17 3.72 36.31 -21.55
C SER A 17 2.62 35.81 -20.61
N MET A 18 2.89 34.76 -19.83
CA MET A 18 2.00 34.22 -18.80
C MET A 18 2.27 34.82 -17.41
N ASP A 19 3.11 35.85 -17.34
CA ASP A 19 3.53 36.54 -16.11
C ASP A 19 4.24 35.63 -15.09
N VAL A 20 4.94 34.58 -15.57
CA VAL A 20 5.75 33.70 -14.72
C VAL A 20 7.17 34.23 -14.66
N GLN A 21 7.47 35.02 -13.63
CA GLN A 21 8.77 35.67 -13.45
C GLN A 21 9.81 34.78 -12.74
N ASP A 22 9.36 33.92 -11.81
CA ASP A 22 10.22 33.03 -11.03
C ASP A 22 10.02 31.57 -11.44
N TYR A 23 11.04 30.97 -12.06
CA TYR A 23 11.08 29.56 -12.41
C TYR A 23 12.50 29.01 -12.33
N ASP A 24 12.63 27.70 -12.09
CA ASP A 24 13.92 27.01 -12.16
C ASP A 24 14.38 26.96 -13.64
N PRO A 25 15.64 27.34 -13.96
CA PRO A 25 16.20 27.21 -15.29
C PRO A 25 16.00 25.83 -15.96
N GLN A 26 15.92 24.75 -15.18
CA GLN A 26 15.68 23.40 -15.69
C GLN A 26 14.30 23.23 -16.35
N VAL A 27 13.30 24.01 -15.91
CA VAL A 27 11.93 23.97 -16.47
C VAL A 27 11.94 24.34 -17.96
N VAL A 28 12.81 25.25 -18.37
CA VAL A 28 12.92 25.66 -19.78
C VAL A 28 13.41 24.50 -20.64
N LEU A 29 14.37 23.72 -20.14
CA LEU A 29 14.86 22.52 -20.84
C LEU A 29 13.77 21.44 -20.90
N GLN A 30 13.08 21.19 -19.79
CA GLN A 30 12.01 20.20 -19.73
C GLN A 30 10.84 20.55 -20.67
N LEU A 31 10.46 21.82 -20.74
CA LEU A 31 9.44 22.30 -21.69
C LEU A 31 9.90 22.14 -23.14
N TRP A 32 11.17 22.39 -23.41
CA TRP A 32 11.73 22.19 -24.76
C TRP A 32 11.71 20.71 -25.16
N GLU A 33 12.16 19.82 -24.27
CA GLU A 33 12.10 18.36 -24.48
C GLU A 33 10.66 17.90 -24.71
N PHE A 34 9.71 18.42 -23.93
CA PHE A 34 8.30 18.14 -24.11
C PHE A 34 7.80 18.53 -25.51
N VAL A 35 8.10 19.76 -25.97
CA VAL A 35 7.69 20.22 -27.30
C VAL A 35 8.31 19.38 -28.41
N HIS A 36 9.60 19.05 -28.30
CA HIS A 36 10.29 18.22 -29.27
C HIS A 36 9.70 16.80 -29.34
N ASN A 37 9.47 16.19 -28.18
CA ASN A 37 8.88 14.85 -28.08
C ASN A 37 7.44 14.85 -28.61
N TYR A 38 6.63 15.86 -28.25
CA TYR A 38 5.27 16.01 -28.76
C TYR A 38 5.24 16.11 -30.30
N ALA A 39 6.07 16.98 -30.89
CA ALA A 39 6.13 17.14 -32.34
C ALA A 39 6.54 15.84 -33.04
N SER A 40 7.55 15.15 -32.49
CA SER A 40 8.03 13.86 -33.02
C SER A 40 6.96 12.77 -32.94
N GLU A 41 6.24 12.68 -31.82
CA GLU A 41 5.18 11.70 -31.59
C GLU A 41 3.95 11.93 -32.50
N VAL A 42 3.60 13.19 -32.75
CA VAL A 42 2.54 13.57 -33.69
C VAL A 42 2.94 13.24 -35.13
N LEU A 43 4.18 13.53 -35.52
CA LEU A 43 4.70 13.23 -36.86
C LEU A 43 4.80 11.73 -37.13
N ASP A 44 5.20 10.93 -36.14
CA ASP A 44 5.28 9.47 -36.27
C ASP A 44 3.88 8.86 -36.44
N ARG A 45 2.89 9.33 -35.68
CA ARG A 45 1.49 8.94 -35.88
C ARG A 45 0.94 9.38 -37.24
N ALA A 46 1.22 10.61 -37.67
CA ALA A 46 0.80 11.10 -38.98
C ALA A 46 1.43 10.27 -40.12
N SER A 47 2.70 9.87 -39.98
CA SER A 47 3.38 8.95 -40.92
C SER A 47 2.70 7.58 -40.97
N SER A 48 2.30 7.04 -39.82
CA SER A 48 1.52 5.80 -39.76
C SER A 48 0.18 5.93 -40.50
N TYR A 49 -0.55 7.03 -40.32
CA TYR A 49 -1.82 7.28 -41.01
C TYR A 49 -1.65 7.45 -42.53
N ALA A 50 -0.59 8.12 -42.96
CA ALA A 50 -0.28 8.27 -44.36
C ALA A 50 0.05 6.91 -45.02
N LYS A 51 0.80 6.04 -44.32
CA LYS A 51 1.04 4.64 -44.73
C LYS A 51 -0.27 3.83 -44.84
N HIS A 52 -1.20 4.00 -43.89
CA HIS A 52 -2.52 3.35 -43.95
C HIS A 52 -3.36 3.82 -45.16
N ALA A 53 -3.16 5.05 -45.62
CA ALA A 53 -3.80 5.59 -46.81
C ALA A 53 -3.05 5.27 -48.13
N ASN A 54 -2.06 4.36 -48.10
CA ASN A 54 -1.14 4.05 -49.21
C ASN A 54 -0.34 5.26 -49.72
N ARG A 55 -0.15 6.28 -48.88
CA ARG A 55 0.61 7.51 -49.16
C ARG A 55 1.79 7.58 -48.20
N SER A 56 2.88 6.87 -48.47
CA SER A 56 4.02 6.82 -47.54
C SER A 56 4.96 8.03 -47.60
N GLU A 57 4.97 8.75 -48.73
CA GLU A 57 5.95 9.81 -49.00
C GLU A 57 5.41 11.23 -48.73
N ASN A 58 4.09 11.41 -48.81
CA ASN A 58 3.43 12.72 -48.65
C ASN A 58 2.46 12.71 -47.47
N ILE A 59 2.87 13.32 -46.37
CA ILE A 59 2.02 13.57 -45.20
C ILE A 59 1.13 14.78 -45.50
N ASN A 60 -0.19 14.60 -45.42
CA ASN A 60 -1.15 15.68 -45.63
C ASN A 60 -1.54 16.35 -44.31
N GLU A 61 -2.09 17.57 -44.39
CA GLU A 61 -2.64 18.29 -43.24
C GLU A 61 -3.73 17.48 -42.50
N GLN A 62 -4.54 16.71 -43.25
CA GLN A 62 -5.57 15.82 -42.69
C GLN A 62 -4.97 14.76 -41.77
N ASP A 63 -3.82 14.19 -42.13
CA ASP A 63 -3.14 13.14 -41.38
C ASP A 63 -2.60 13.72 -40.04
N ILE A 64 -2.06 14.95 -40.08
CA ILE A 64 -1.60 15.68 -38.89
C ILE A 64 -2.77 16.05 -37.98
N LYS A 65 -3.87 16.58 -38.53
CA LYS A 65 -5.08 16.91 -37.75
C LYS A 65 -5.65 15.69 -37.05
N LEU A 66 -5.70 14.55 -37.73
CA LEU A 66 -6.14 13.29 -37.14
C LEU A 66 -5.20 12.83 -36.02
N ALA A 67 -3.88 12.93 -36.23
CA ALA A 67 -2.88 12.56 -35.23
C ALA A 67 -2.99 13.41 -33.97
N ILE A 68 -3.14 14.72 -34.11
CA ILE A 68 -3.35 15.63 -32.98
C ILE A 68 -4.64 15.29 -32.24
N LYS A 69 -5.76 15.09 -32.97
CA LYS A 69 -7.04 14.76 -32.36
C LYS A 69 -6.96 13.49 -31.51
N ASN A 70 -6.40 12.42 -32.07
CA ASN A 70 -6.26 11.15 -31.37
C ASN A 70 -5.31 11.26 -30.17
N HIS A 71 -4.17 11.93 -30.34
CA HIS A 71 -3.22 12.16 -29.25
C HIS A 71 -3.86 12.95 -28.10
N VAL A 72 -4.64 13.99 -28.40
CA VAL A 72 -5.36 14.78 -27.40
C VAL A 72 -6.38 13.93 -26.65
N GLU A 73 -7.13 13.08 -27.36
CA GLU A 73 -8.13 12.19 -26.77
C GLU A 73 -7.52 11.13 -25.83
N MET A 74 -6.31 10.65 -26.11
CA MET A 74 -5.64 9.64 -25.28
C MET A 74 -4.90 10.23 -24.08
N ASN A 75 -4.20 11.36 -24.26
CA ASN A 75 -3.28 11.89 -23.24
C ASN A 75 -3.87 13.01 -22.40
N PHE A 76 -4.82 13.77 -22.92
CA PHE A 76 -5.38 14.92 -22.21
C PHE A 76 -6.76 14.58 -21.68
N GLN A 77 -6.86 14.52 -20.35
CA GLN A 77 -8.15 14.40 -19.69
C GLN A 77 -8.90 15.73 -19.82
N LYS A 78 -9.96 15.73 -20.61
CA LYS A 78 -10.93 16.82 -20.60
C LYS A 78 -11.80 16.65 -19.37
N ILE A 79 -11.96 17.75 -18.62
CA ILE A 79 -12.90 17.77 -17.50
C ILE A 79 -14.28 17.37 -18.08
N PRO A 80 -14.93 16.34 -17.52
CA PRO A 80 -16.23 15.91 -18.02
C PRO A 80 -17.23 17.07 -17.92
N PRO A 81 -18.15 17.23 -18.89
CA PRO A 81 -19.04 18.37 -18.93
C PRO A 81 -19.98 18.38 -17.71
N ASN A 82 -20.28 19.57 -17.19
CA ASN A 82 -21.13 19.75 -16.01
C ASN A 82 -22.47 18.96 -16.06
N PRO A 83 -23.22 18.92 -17.18
CA PRO A 83 -24.46 18.14 -17.26
C PRO A 83 -24.25 16.64 -16.98
N PHE A 84 -23.12 16.07 -17.39
CA PHE A 84 -22.79 14.68 -17.11
C PHE A 84 -22.56 14.46 -15.62
N LEU A 85 -21.82 15.37 -14.97
CA LEU A 85 -21.62 15.35 -13.52
C LEU A 85 -22.92 15.52 -12.75
N PHE A 86 -23.80 16.42 -13.18
CA PHE A 86 -25.12 16.62 -12.54
C PHE A 86 -26.00 15.38 -12.64
N LYS A 87 -26.03 14.71 -13.80
CA LYS A 87 -26.76 13.44 -13.97
C LYS A 87 -26.23 12.37 -13.01
N LEU A 88 -24.90 12.22 -12.93
CA LEU A 88 -24.26 11.25 -12.04
C LEU A 88 -24.52 11.59 -10.57
N ALA A 89 -24.47 12.87 -10.21
CA ALA A 89 -24.80 13.35 -8.88
C ALA A 89 -26.26 13.06 -8.53
N GLN A 90 -27.21 13.30 -9.43
CA GLN A 90 -28.63 13.00 -9.21
C GLN A 90 -28.86 11.49 -9.00
N GLU A 91 -28.21 10.64 -9.80
CA GLU A 91 -28.28 9.18 -9.65
C GLU A 91 -27.75 8.74 -8.28
N ARG A 92 -26.60 9.27 -7.85
CA ARG A 92 -26.01 8.94 -6.55
C ARG A 92 -26.79 9.52 -5.37
N ASN A 93 -27.29 10.74 -5.48
CA ASN A 93 -28.05 11.43 -4.45
C ASN A 93 -29.48 10.90 -4.31
N SER A 94 -29.98 10.11 -5.27
CA SER A 94 -31.26 9.41 -5.15
C SER A 94 -31.24 8.31 -4.08
N LEU A 95 -30.05 7.80 -3.75
CA LEU A 95 -29.89 6.80 -2.69
C LEU A 95 -30.01 7.51 -1.33
N PRO A 96 -30.98 7.12 -0.48
CA PRO A 96 -31.09 7.72 0.84
C PRO A 96 -29.84 7.43 1.66
N LEU A 97 -29.46 8.37 2.51
CA LEU A 97 -28.32 8.21 3.42
C LEU A 97 -28.54 6.97 4.29
N ARG A 98 -27.48 6.18 4.47
CA ARG A 98 -27.51 5.04 5.39
C ARG A 98 -27.61 5.57 6.82
N ILE A 99 -28.63 5.13 7.55
CA ILE A 99 -28.77 5.43 8.97
C ILE A 99 -27.61 4.76 9.71
N PRO A 100 -26.74 5.51 10.41
CA PRO A 100 -25.63 4.92 11.15
C PRO A 100 -26.18 3.99 12.24
N ARG A 101 -25.74 2.73 12.26
CA ARG A 101 -26.07 1.76 13.31
C ARG A 101 -24.91 1.72 14.30
N GLY A 102 -25.05 2.32 15.48
CA GLY A 102 -24.03 2.28 16.54
C GLY A 102 -24.12 3.44 17.52
N LYS A 103 -23.61 3.26 18.74
CA LYS A 103 -23.36 4.35 19.69
C LYS A 103 -22.12 5.13 19.24
N TYR A 104 -22.06 6.40 19.64
CA TYR A 104 -21.02 7.40 19.36
C TYR A 104 -19.64 6.83 18.99
N GLY A 105 -19.12 7.21 17.82
CA GLY A 105 -17.77 6.82 17.40
C GLY A 105 -17.60 6.68 15.88
N ILE A 106 -16.40 6.27 15.47
CA ILE A 106 -16.07 5.95 14.08
C ILE A 106 -16.57 4.53 13.78
N ILE A 107 -17.38 4.39 12.75
CA ILE A 107 -17.87 3.09 12.27
C ILE A 107 -16.88 2.58 11.22
N LEU A 108 -16.22 1.46 11.51
CA LEU A 108 -15.37 0.79 10.53
C LEU A 108 -16.25 -0.07 9.59
N PRO A 109 -15.84 -0.24 8.32
CA PRO A 109 -16.37 -1.31 7.47
C PRO A 109 -16.17 -2.69 8.12
N GLU A 110 -16.82 -3.72 7.57
CA GLU A 110 -16.59 -5.11 8.00
C GLU A 110 -15.10 -5.44 8.00
N ASP A 111 -14.64 -6.27 8.94
CA ASP A 111 -13.22 -6.56 9.16
C ASP A 111 -12.47 -6.99 7.89
N ASP A 112 -13.16 -7.66 6.95
CA ASP A 112 -12.58 -8.13 5.68
C ASP A 112 -12.42 -7.01 4.64
N ASN A 113 -13.17 -5.91 4.81
CA ASN A 113 -13.04 -4.67 4.05
C ASN A 113 -12.11 -3.66 4.74
N THR A 114 -11.36 -4.08 5.77
CA THR A 114 -10.37 -3.24 6.46
C THR A 114 -8.93 -3.72 6.21
N THR A 115 -8.00 -2.78 6.10
CA THR A 115 -6.55 -3.06 5.98
C THR A 115 -5.87 -3.20 7.36
N ILE A 116 -6.64 -3.44 8.42
CA ILE A 116 -6.13 -3.51 9.81
C ILE A 116 -5.41 -4.85 10.04
N LYS A 117 -5.86 -5.90 9.34
CA LYS A 117 -5.22 -7.21 9.38
C LYS A 117 -3.94 -7.19 8.53
N PRO A 118 -2.81 -7.74 9.03
CA PRO A 118 -1.59 -7.82 8.23
C PRO A 118 -1.82 -8.69 6.98
N ASN A 119 -1.65 -8.09 5.79
CA ASN A 119 -1.71 -8.79 4.50
C ASN A 119 -0.37 -9.47 4.13
N TYR A 120 0.42 -9.85 5.13
CA TYR A 120 1.70 -10.52 4.93
C TYR A 120 1.95 -11.50 6.07
N SER A 121 2.43 -12.70 5.70
CA SER A 121 2.98 -13.65 6.66
C SER A 121 4.51 -13.57 6.57
N ILE A 122 5.16 -13.19 7.67
CA ILE A 122 6.61 -13.26 7.73
C ILE A 122 6.97 -14.74 7.79
N ILE A 123 7.59 -15.26 6.73
CA ILE A 123 8.16 -16.60 6.72
C ILE A 123 9.37 -16.60 7.65
N THR A 124 9.14 -16.74 8.94
CA THR A 124 10.21 -17.06 9.88
C THR A 124 10.60 -18.51 9.61
N LYS A 125 11.85 -18.75 9.19
CA LYS A 125 12.41 -20.12 9.15
C LYS A 125 12.08 -20.78 10.50
N PRO A 126 11.56 -22.03 10.52
CA PRO A 126 11.13 -22.65 11.76
C PRO A 126 12.28 -22.56 12.76
N PRO A 127 12.02 -22.16 14.02
CA PRO A 127 13.07 -22.10 15.03
C PRO A 127 13.72 -23.49 15.05
N LYS A 128 15.02 -23.56 14.74
CA LYS A 128 15.81 -24.79 14.84
C LYS A 128 15.45 -25.39 16.19
N LYS A 129 14.77 -26.55 16.18
CA LYS A 129 14.38 -27.26 17.41
C LYS A 129 15.66 -27.33 18.27
N LYS A 130 15.74 -26.51 19.33
CA LYS A 130 16.81 -26.66 20.32
C LYS A 130 16.67 -28.09 20.78
N LYS A 131 17.66 -28.93 20.43
CA LYS A 131 17.71 -30.33 20.86
C LYS A 131 17.46 -30.28 22.37
N LYS A 132 16.33 -30.84 22.84
CA LYS A 132 16.10 -31.01 24.27
C LYS A 132 17.28 -31.80 24.79
N SER A 133 18.19 -31.13 25.50
CA SER A 133 19.19 -31.80 26.32
C SER A 133 18.41 -32.76 27.21
N LYS A 134 18.64 -34.06 27.05
CA LYS A 134 18.05 -35.10 27.90
C LYS A 134 18.44 -34.79 29.35
N LYS A 135 17.59 -34.07 30.09
CA LYS A 135 17.65 -34.07 31.55
C LYS A 135 17.25 -35.49 31.96
N LYS A 136 18.23 -36.26 32.44
CA LYS A 136 18.00 -37.54 33.12
C LYS A 136 16.85 -37.34 34.12
N ARG A 137 15.78 -38.13 33.98
CA ARG A 137 14.75 -38.29 35.01
C ARG A 137 15.46 -38.90 36.22
N ILE A 138 15.57 -38.14 37.30
CA ILE A 138 15.85 -38.69 38.63
C ILE A 138 14.48 -38.92 39.25
N ASN A 139 14.14 -40.18 39.52
CA ASN A 139 12.85 -40.61 40.06
C ASN A 139 12.69 -40.06 41.49
N LYS A 140 11.78 -39.11 41.68
CA LYS A 140 11.45 -38.50 42.99
C LYS A 140 10.21 -39.13 43.62
N THR A 141 10.04 -40.44 43.49
CA THR A 141 8.80 -41.15 43.92
C THR A 141 9.04 -42.24 44.97
N GLN A 142 10.23 -42.31 45.57
CA GLN A 142 10.50 -43.28 46.65
C GLN A 142 10.84 -42.64 48.00
N THR A 143 11.20 -41.35 48.04
CA THR A 143 11.58 -40.68 49.30
C THR A 143 10.38 -40.15 50.09
N GLU A 144 9.26 -39.80 49.43
CA GLU A 144 8.07 -39.25 50.12
C GLU A 144 7.24 -40.34 50.84
N ASN A 145 7.17 -41.57 50.29
CA ASN A 145 6.46 -42.67 50.95
C ASN A 145 7.19 -43.23 52.19
N GLN A 146 8.52 -43.16 52.24
CA GLN A 146 9.28 -43.56 53.43
C GLN A 146 9.17 -42.51 54.56
N LEU A 147 9.12 -41.22 54.23
CA LEU A 147 8.98 -40.16 55.24
C LEU A 147 7.60 -40.16 55.91
N GLN A 148 6.53 -40.50 55.18
CA GLN A 148 5.18 -40.61 55.75
C GLN A 148 4.99 -41.87 56.61
N GLN A 149 5.57 -43.02 56.24
CA GLN A 149 5.52 -44.22 57.09
C GLN A 149 6.29 -44.03 58.40
N GLN A 150 7.43 -43.34 58.36
CA GLN A 150 8.23 -43.09 59.57
C GLN A 150 7.55 -42.07 60.50
N GLN A 151 6.84 -41.07 59.95
CA GLN A 151 6.03 -40.15 60.76
C GLN A 151 4.83 -40.85 61.42
N GLN A 152 4.17 -41.78 60.74
CA GLN A 152 3.07 -42.56 61.33
C GLN A 152 3.54 -43.52 62.44
N GLN A 153 4.71 -44.15 62.29
CA GLN A 153 5.30 -44.97 63.37
C GLN A 153 5.71 -44.13 64.57
N ASN A 154 6.29 -42.94 64.36
CA ASN A 154 6.67 -42.05 65.46
C ASN A 154 5.46 -41.50 66.22
N THR A 155 4.33 -41.23 65.55
CA THR A 155 3.09 -40.85 66.25
C THR A 155 2.47 -42.00 67.04
N LEU A 156 2.58 -43.24 66.58
CA LEU A 156 2.05 -44.41 67.30
C LEU A 156 2.90 -44.74 68.53
N ASN A 157 4.24 -44.59 68.44
CA ASN A 157 5.14 -44.80 69.58
C ASN A 157 4.97 -43.72 70.66
N ASN A 158 4.76 -42.44 70.30
CA ASN A 158 4.49 -41.38 71.27
C ASN A 158 3.12 -41.50 71.97
N GLN A 159 2.13 -42.14 71.33
CA GLN A 159 0.85 -42.41 72.00
C GLN A 159 0.96 -43.52 73.04
N ASN A 160 1.76 -44.56 72.76
CA ASN A 160 2.03 -45.63 73.71
C ASN A 160 2.87 -45.16 74.92
N GLU A 161 3.73 -44.15 74.76
CA GLU A 161 4.47 -43.58 75.90
C GLU A 161 3.59 -42.70 76.81
N MET A 162 2.54 -42.03 76.30
CA MET A 162 1.60 -41.28 77.13
C MET A 162 0.57 -42.14 77.89
N GLU A 163 0.34 -43.39 77.47
CA GLU A 163 -0.51 -44.33 78.24
C GLU A 163 0.24 -44.98 79.41
N ILE A 164 1.58 -45.06 79.36
CA ILE A 164 2.39 -45.64 80.46
C ILE A 164 2.60 -44.65 81.62
N GLU A 165 2.51 -43.33 81.39
CA GLU A 165 2.56 -42.32 82.48
C GLU A 165 1.22 -42.10 83.22
N LYS A 166 0.12 -42.76 82.79
CA LYS A 166 -1.17 -42.70 83.50
C LYS A 166 -1.47 -43.93 84.34
N GLU A 167 -0.53 -44.87 84.44
CA GLU A 167 -0.67 -46.09 85.25
C GLU A 167 0.50 -46.27 86.24
N ASN A 168 0.87 -45.17 86.92
CA ASN A 168 1.55 -45.16 88.23
C ASN A 168 0.97 -44.05 89.11
#